data_AF-A0A3M6TZD1-F1
#
_entry.id   AF-A0A3M6TZD1-F1
#
_cell.length_a   1.000
_cell.length_b   1.000
_cell.length_c   1.000
_cell.angle_alpha   90.00
_cell.angle_beta   90.00
_cell.angle_gamma   90.00
#
_symmetry.space_group_name_H-M   'P 1'
#
loop_
_entity.id
_entity.type
_entity.pdbx_description
1 polymer ?
#
loop_
_entity_poly.entity_id
_entity_poly.type
_entity_poly.pdbx_seq_one_letter_code
_entity_poly.pdbx_strand_id
1 'polypeptide(L)'
;MGPTGETSYSEQRRLWGEDRGISWTPKNRRPEKLRDVLKECEDLLQQNRVLDVRWRTLRNIQVLLSNGSLISILVSSSSGDIEKISLDKTLTGKVPDAINKAIVRDSFLLFSLKEKPKICYMYFNKKPSLDFKKLEKMSAMDPKALVWWSGHSEEAWPWSPMTAEKDRANMAIFSLNGPKIEMLSFVRSDSEPVHALFSFNQPHHILTLEQSSAGGGENSIDSCIYVYNGTKIEKLSTTTIPLKASIIVQQRNHAEDKLLLGCEDGTLMLYDDHRRVTQMTKGSLVYDMALAPVLIQLVAENPSPQHTLKLREYLLNPVKLNKVSWSCEAPIGNLSDNSLCCHDNLVILFDRGPLCLLRLELGVLTNGRLGSVELVSEYIKHEQAEEAVNFLNSMNWNTEGNACFACMSIIMNYLLKLPLNSEREGLLEETLGSFYAPSRPLSDETVLHHRDMISKLSRRFFHHLLRFRRFEKAFLLAVDIGAKDLFMDIHYLAADLGNLPLAEVAKQRAIQIDNESLTSDTGESYDDEEEDLSYIEEEMANGLIRSSDGVYYHNDEYDYMHNHTVTSHHLMPLEDEDSDGANFMQGAQRSQHYSGQGIDELGIDDSEEIANPAGTLKIVHFGVV
;
A
#
# COMPACT_ATOMS: atom_id res chain seq x y z
N MET A 1 40.95 8.43 -21.64
CA MET A 1 39.52 8.33 -22.02
C MET A 1 38.89 9.67 -21.67
N GLY A 2 38.47 10.44 -22.68
CA GLY A 2 38.04 11.83 -22.51
C GLY A 2 36.60 11.99 -22.01
N PRO A 3 36.17 13.22 -21.67
CA PRO A 3 34.86 13.53 -21.07
C PRO A 3 33.68 13.45 -22.06
N THR A 4 33.84 12.82 -23.22
CA THR A 4 32.84 12.82 -24.31
C THR A 4 31.66 11.87 -24.08
N GLY A 5 31.79 10.87 -23.20
CA GLY A 5 30.73 9.89 -22.92
C GLY A 5 29.58 10.44 -22.10
N GLU A 6 29.85 11.25 -21.07
CA GLU A 6 28.82 11.85 -20.21
C GLU A 6 27.98 12.91 -20.95
N THR A 7 28.62 13.69 -21.84
CA THR A 7 27.93 14.69 -22.67
C THR A 7 27.00 14.04 -23.69
N SER A 8 27.43 12.94 -24.32
CA SER A 8 26.58 12.20 -25.27
C SER A 8 25.38 11.53 -24.57
N TYR A 9 25.60 10.95 -23.39
CA TYR A 9 24.53 10.32 -22.61
C TYR A 9 23.50 11.33 -22.09
N SER A 10 23.94 12.48 -21.59
CA SER A 10 23.04 13.55 -21.14
C SER A 10 22.24 14.18 -22.29
N GLU A 11 22.82 14.32 -23.48
CA GLU A 11 22.10 14.74 -24.68
C GLU A 11 21.05 13.71 -25.12
N GLN A 12 21.38 12.41 -25.11
CA GLN A 12 20.42 11.34 -25.40
C GLN A 12 19.25 11.33 -24.41
N ARG A 13 19.52 11.51 -23.11
CA ARG A 13 18.46 11.64 -22.09
C ARG A 13 17.57 12.86 -22.33
N ARG A 14 18.16 13.99 -22.71
CA ARG A 14 17.40 15.19 -23.06
C ARG A 14 16.47 14.93 -24.25
N LEU A 15 16.99 14.39 -25.35
CA LEU A 15 16.23 14.08 -26.55
C LEU A 15 15.11 13.08 -26.26
N TRP A 16 15.41 12.02 -25.50
CA TRP A 16 14.43 11.01 -25.08
C TRP A 16 13.26 11.62 -24.29
N GLY A 17 13.55 12.59 -23.42
CA GLY A 17 12.55 13.31 -22.63
C GLY A 17 11.75 14.29 -23.47
N GLU A 18 12.41 15.08 -24.31
CA GLU A 18 11.78 16.05 -25.21
C GLU A 18 10.80 15.38 -26.18
N ASP A 19 11.15 14.21 -26.72
CA ASP A 19 10.26 13.40 -27.58
C ASP A 19 8.99 12.90 -26.87
N ARG A 20 9.02 12.81 -25.54
CA ARG A 20 7.89 12.41 -24.68
C ARG A 20 7.17 13.60 -24.04
N GLY A 21 7.49 14.82 -24.48
CA GLY A 21 6.86 16.04 -23.98
C GLY A 21 7.38 16.52 -22.62
N ILE A 22 8.49 15.97 -22.12
CA ILE A 22 9.15 16.42 -20.90
C ILE A 22 9.92 17.72 -21.19
N SER A 23 9.70 18.75 -20.39
CA SER A 23 10.35 20.05 -20.55
C SER A 23 11.69 20.11 -19.80
N TRP A 24 12.81 19.88 -20.51
CA TRP A 24 14.15 19.93 -19.89
C TRP A 24 14.51 21.29 -19.28
N THR A 25 13.98 22.38 -19.87
CA THR A 25 14.08 23.73 -19.29
C THR A 25 12.70 24.34 -19.15
N PRO A 26 12.34 24.93 -17.99
CA PRO A 26 11.04 25.55 -17.81
C PRO A 26 10.84 26.71 -18.80
N LYS A 27 9.75 26.69 -19.55
CA LYS A 27 9.42 27.75 -20.52
C LYS A 27 9.07 29.05 -19.78
N ASN A 28 9.70 30.17 -20.16
CA ASN A 28 9.42 31.49 -19.58
C ASN A 28 8.61 32.34 -20.57
N ARG A 29 7.35 31.95 -20.85
CA ARG A 29 6.48 32.64 -21.82
C ARG A 29 5.36 33.39 -21.10
N ARG A 30 5.08 34.63 -21.51
CA ARG A 30 3.93 35.38 -20.99
C ARG A 30 2.63 34.59 -21.27
N PRO A 31 1.67 34.58 -20.34
CA PRO A 31 1.62 35.35 -19.08
C PRO A 31 2.35 34.70 -17.90
N GLU A 32 2.75 33.42 -17.99
CA GLU A 32 3.27 32.64 -16.87
C GLU A 32 4.81 32.61 -16.90
N LYS A 33 5.43 33.49 -16.10
CA LYS A 33 6.89 33.58 -15.97
C LYS A 33 7.46 32.47 -15.07
N LEU A 34 7.24 31.21 -15.45
CA LEU A 34 7.46 30.06 -14.58
C LEU A 34 8.86 29.99 -13.98
N ARG A 35 9.91 30.34 -14.75
CA ARG A 35 11.31 30.35 -14.26
C ARG A 35 11.52 31.37 -13.14
N ASP A 36 10.92 32.55 -13.26
CA ASP A 36 11.07 33.61 -12.26
C ASP A 36 10.31 33.24 -10.97
N VAL A 37 9.11 32.68 -11.11
CA VAL A 37 8.29 32.22 -9.97
C VAL A 37 8.91 30.99 -9.29
N LEU A 38 9.53 30.09 -10.06
CA LEU A 38 10.25 28.94 -9.52
C LEU A 38 11.43 29.40 -8.66
N LYS A 39 12.20 30.39 -9.13
CA LYS A 39 13.29 30.97 -8.33
C LYS A 39 12.78 31.60 -7.04
N GLU A 40 11.67 32.34 -7.11
CA GLU A 40 11.03 32.90 -5.91
C GLU A 40 10.52 31.80 -4.95
N CYS A 41 9.99 30.71 -5.48
CA CYS A 41 9.58 29.53 -4.72
C CYS A 41 10.76 28.89 -4.00
N GLU A 42 11.89 28.71 -4.68
CA GLU A 42 13.14 28.20 -4.09
C GLU A 42 13.65 29.11 -2.97
N ASP A 43 13.68 30.43 -3.19
CA ASP A 43 14.07 31.41 -2.17
C ASP A 43 13.16 31.33 -0.93
N LEU A 44 11.85 31.17 -1.12
CA LEU A 44 10.88 31.00 -0.03
C LEU A 44 11.11 29.70 0.74
N LEU A 45 11.36 28.58 0.05
CA LEU A 45 11.66 27.29 0.67
C LEU A 45 12.99 27.35 1.44
N GLN A 46 14.00 28.04 0.92
CA GLN A 46 15.29 28.20 1.61
C GLN A 46 15.20 28.99 2.90
N GLN A 47 14.33 30.02 2.93
CA GLN A 47 14.19 30.93 4.06
C GLN A 47 13.21 30.43 5.13
N ASN A 48 12.25 29.56 4.77
CA ASN A 48 11.13 29.22 5.65
C ASN A 48 10.95 27.71 5.78
N ARG A 49 10.66 27.25 7.00
CA ARG A 49 10.29 25.86 7.26
C ARG A 49 8.94 25.53 6.61
N VAL A 50 8.86 24.38 5.94
CA VAL A 50 7.61 23.77 5.48
C VAL A 50 6.81 23.25 6.68
N LEU A 51 5.55 23.66 6.78
CA LEU A 51 4.65 23.27 7.88
C LEU A 51 3.68 22.19 7.48
N ASP A 52 3.10 22.31 6.28
CA ASP A 52 2.14 21.37 5.76
C ASP A 52 2.31 21.21 4.26
N VAL A 53 1.98 20.03 3.77
CA VAL A 53 2.05 19.61 2.37
C VAL A 53 0.84 18.76 2.14
N ARG A 54 0.05 19.09 1.12
CA ARG A 54 -1.14 18.35 0.77
C ARG A 54 -1.38 18.36 -0.73
N TRP A 55 -2.02 17.31 -1.21
CA TRP A 55 -2.60 17.27 -2.55
C TRP A 55 -4.03 17.79 -2.50
N ARG A 56 -4.29 18.94 -3.13
CA ARG A 56 -5.64 19.50 -3.26
C ARG A 56 -6.43 18.76 -4.34
N THR A 57 -5.74 18.38 -5.40
CA THR A 57 -6.17 17.47 -6.47
C THR A 57 -4.98 16.57 -6.81
N LEU A 58 -5.16 15.54 -7.65
CA LEU A 58 -4.05 14.67 -8.11
C LEU A 58 -2.91 15.41 -8.82
N ARG A 59 -3.15 16.67 -9.20
CA ARG A 59 -2.21 17.51 -9.97
C ARG A 59 -1.83 18.78 -9.24
N ASN A 60 -2.46 19.10 -8.11
CA ASN A 60 -2.26 20.35 -7.41
C ASN A 60 -1.71 20.11 -6.00
N ILE A 61 -0.41 20.37 -5.86
CA ILE A 61 0.31 20.29 -4.58
C ILE A 61 0.23 21.65 -3.90
N GLN A 62 -0.09 21.66 -2.61
CA GLN A 62 -0.03 22.85 -1.79
C GLN A 62 0.98 22.69 -0.66
N VAL A 63 1.85 23.69 -0.50
CA VAL A 63 2.90 23.74 0.52
C VAL A 63 2.71 25.01 1.35
N LEU A 64 2.44 24.84 2.64
CA LEU A 64 2.33 25.96 3.59
C LEU A 64 3.65 26.18 4.30
N LEU A 65 4.13 27.42 4.31
CA LEU A 65 5.36 27.83 4.95
C LEU A 65 5.12 28.52 6.31
N SER A 66 6.16 28.49 7.16
CA SER A 66 6.14 29.07 8.51
C SER A 66 5.90 30.59 8.58
N ASN A 67 6.17 31.33 7.50
CA ASN A 67 5.84 32.75 7.38
C ASN A 67 4.39 33.02 6.94
N GLY A 68 3.59 31.97 6.70
CA GLY A 68 2.20 32.08 6.23
C GLY A 68 2.03 32.08 4.72
N SER A 69 3.11 31.93 3.94
CA SER A 69 3.00 31.82 2.48
C SER A 69 2.47 30.44 2.09
N LEU A 70 1.49 30.39 1.19
CA LEU A 70 0.96 29.17 0.60
C LEU A 70 1.41 29.07 -0.87
N ILE A 71 2.21 28.06 -1.16
CA ILE A 71 2.68 27.74 -2.51
C ILE A 71 1.72 26.71 -3.09
N SER A 72 1.15 26.97 -4.27
CA SER A 72 0.36 25.99 -5.03
C SER A 72 1.07 25.66 -6.33
N ILE A 73 1.39 24.38 -6.53
CA ILE A 73 2.14 23.85 -7.67
C ILE A 73 1.20 22.96 -8.47
N LEU A 74 0.97 23.31 -9.73
CA LEU A 74 0.20 22.53 -10.68
C LEU A 74 1.16 21.73 -11.56
N VAL A 75 0.97 20.42 -11.64
CA VAL A 75 1.78 19.52 -12.46
C VAL A 75 1.00 19.01 -13.67
N SER A 76 1.73 18.74 -14.75
CA SER A 76 1.22 18.16 -16.00
C SER A 76 0.72 16.75 -15.76
N SER A 77 -0.41 16.39 -16.38
CA SER A 77 -0.94 15.03 -16.31
C SER A 77 -0.15 14.05 -17.17
N SER A 78 0.49 14.51 -18.24
CA SER A 78 1.22 13.64 -19.17
C SER A 78 2.67 13.43 -18.75
N SER A 79 3.35 14.47 -18.26
CA SER A 79 4.79 14.42 -17.97
C SER A 79 5.15 14.57 -16.49
N GLY A 80 4.22 15.02 -15.64
CA GLY A 80 4.54 15.43 -14.26
C GLY A 80 5.31 16.75 -14.16
N ASP A 81 5.60 17.42 -15.28
CA ASP A 81 6.30 18.71 -15.27
C ASP A 81 5.48 19.79 -14.56
N ILE A 82 6.17 20.77 -13.97
CA ILE A 82 5.50 21.93 -13.39
C ILE A 82 4.89 22.78 -14.51
N GLU A 83 3.56 22.88 -14.53
CA GLU A 83 2.84 23.77 -15.43
C GLU A 83 2.79 25.19 -14.85
N LYS A 84 2.45 25.31 -13.57
CA LYS A 84 2.19 26.59 -12.92
C LYS A 84 2.55 26.57 -11.44
N ILE A 85 3.12 27.68 -10.97
CA ILE A 85 3.30 27.96 -9.55
C ILE A 85 2.52 29.22 -9.20
N SER A 86 1.71 29.15 -8.15
CA SER A 86 0.98 30.29 -7.59
C SER A 86 1.42 30.52 -6.14
N LEU A 87 1.81 31.75 -5.82
CA LEU A 87 2.29 32.15 -4.51
C LEU A 87 1.25 33.05 -3.83
N ASP A 88 0.65 32.57 -2.76
CA ASP A 88 -0.25 33.36 -1.92
C ASP A 88 0.48 33.80 -0.65
N LYS A 89 0.68 35.12 -0.50
CA LYS A 89 1.33 35.74 0.66
C LYS A 89 0.33 36.56 1.51
N THR A 90 -0.97 36.29 1.38
CA THR A 90 -2.02 37.07 2.05
C THR A 90 -1.96 37.01 3.58
N LEU A 91 -1.41 35.94 4.15
CA LEU A 91 -1.21 35.77 5.60
C LEU A 91 0.16 36.29 6.07
N THR A 92 1.11 36.48 5.16
CA THR A 92 2.46 36.93 5.48
C THR A 92 2.41 38.32 6.11
N GLY A 93 2.96 38.44 7.32
CA GLY A 93 2.93 39.68 8.11
C GLY A 93 1.61 39.99 8.81
N LYS A 94 0.53 39.22 8.58
CA LYS A 94 -0.73 39.32 9.35
C LYS A 94 -0.73 38.43 10.58
N VAL A 95 0.02 37.34 10.54
CA VAL A 95 0.21 36.48 11.71
C VAL A 95 1.28 37.12 12.61
N PRO A 96 0.97 37.39 13.89
CA PRO A 96 1.85 38.15 14.77
C PRO A 96 3.18 37.44 15.06
N ASP A 97 3.17 36.10 15.07
CA ASP A 97 4.34 35.28 15.37
C ASP A 97 4.51 34.16 14.33
N ALA A 98 5.69 33.55 14.26
CA ALA A 98 5.92 32.40 13.40
C ALA A 98 5.01 31.22 13.75
N ILE A 99 4.47 30.56 12.73
CA ILE A 99 3.59 29.41 12.89
C ILE A 99 4.42 28.17 13.26
N ASN A 100 4.00 27.44 14.30
CA ASN A 100 4.69 26.22 14.74
C ASN A 100 4.20 24.96 14.02
N LYS A 101 2.89 24.70 14.05
CA LYS A 101 2.24 23.60 13.32
C LYS A 101 0.99 24.13 12.65
N ALA A 102 0.64 23.59 11.49
CA ALA A 102 -0.54 24.00 10.75
C ALA A 102 -1.11 22.83 9.96
N ILE A 103 -2.42 22.92 9.68
CA ILE A 103 -3.15 22.00 8.82
C ILE A 103 -3.99 22.86 7.89
N VAL A 104 -3.80 22.69 6.58
CA VAL A 104 -4.60 23.35 5.54
C VAL A 104 -5.70 22.39 5.08
N ARG A 105 -6.96 22.81 5.16
CA ARG A 105 -8.13 22.12 4.60
C ARG A 105 -8.82 23.00 3.58
N ASP A 106 -9.74 22.46 2.78
CA ASP A 106 -10.33 23.20 1.67
C ASP A 106 -11.18 24.40 2.12
N SER A 107 -11.73 24.34 3.33
CA SER A 107 -12.56 25.38 3.91
C SER A 107 -11.87 26.19 5.00
N PHE A 108 -10.77 25.71 5.59
CA PHE A 108 -10.15 26.34 6.75
C PHE A 108 -8.64 26.09 6.88
N LEU A 109 -8.00 26.93 7.69
CA LEU A 109 -6.64 26.79 8.18
C LEU A 109 -6.65 26.75 9.71
N LEU A 110 -6.09 25.69 10.29
CA LEU A 110 -5.87 25.53 11.72
C LEU A 110 -4.36 25.57 12.00
N PHE A 111 -3.91 26.40 12.93
CA PHE A 111 -2.49 26.50 13.24
C PHE A 111 -2.19 26.92 14.67
N SER A 112 -1.01 26.56 15.17
CA SER A 112 -0.49 26.98 16.47
C SER A 112 0.66 27.97 16.32
N LEU A 113 0.79 28.89 17.28
CA LEU A 113 1.88 29.85 17.32
C LEU A 113 3.08 29.29 18.10
N LYS A 114 4.29 29.71 17.72
CA LYS A 114 5.53 29.24 18.37
C LYS A 114 5.74 29.83 19.77
N GLU A 115 5.46 31.12 19.93
CA GLU A 115 5.76 31.84 21.18
C GLU A 115 4.57 31.94 22.13
N LYS A 116 3.35 31.82 21.59
CA LYS A 116 2.11 31.93 22.35
C LYS A 116 1.41 30.57 22.39
N PRO A 117 0.92 30.10 23.55
CA PRO A 117 0.12 28.87 23.66
C PRO A 117 -1.29 29.13 23.13
N LYS A 118 -1.40 29.43 21.84
CA LYS A 118 -2.64 29.79 21.15
C LYS A 118 -2.78 28.96 19.88
N ILE A 119 -4.00 28.48 19.68
CA ILE A 119 -4.45 27.85 18.45
C ILE A 119 -5.35 28.85 17.74
N CYS A 120 -5.11 29.01 16.45
CA CYS A 120 -5.82 29.92 15.57
C CYS A 120 -6.58 29.11 14.52
N TYR A 121 -7.82 29.50 14.25
CA TYR A 121 -8.70 28.86 13.29
C TYR A 121 -9.29 29.91 12.35
N MET A 122 -9.09 29.74 11.04
CA MET A 122 -9.48 30.69 10.00
C MET A 122 -10.23 30.00 8.87
N TYR A 123 -11.32 30.59 8.37
CA TYR A 123 -12.05 30.11 7.20
C TYR A 123 -11.59 30.79 5.92
N PHE A 124 -11.52 30.04 4.81
CA PHE A 124 -11.21 30.59 3.49
C PHE A 124 -12.45 31.16 2.78
N ASN A 125 -13.61 30.51 2.95
CA ASN A 125 -14.88 30.92 2.35
C ASN A 125 -15.82 31.53 3.40
N LYS A 126 -16.85 32.27 2.95
CA LYS A 126 -17.95 32.68 3.84
C LYS A 126 -18.51 31.43 4.54
N LYS A 127 -18.69 31.53 5.86
CA LYS A 127 -19.19 30.44 6.71
C LYS A 127 -20.37 29.76 6.00
N PRO A 128 -20.39 28.42 5.84
CA PRO A 128 -21.57 27.76 5.32
C PRO A 128 -22.76 28.18 6.18
N SER A 129 -23.77 28.80 5.56
CA SER A 129 -24.98 29.19 6.26
C SER A 129 -25.62 27.90 6.76
N LEU A 130 -25.63 27.71 8.08
CA LEU A 130 -26.29 26.59 8.73
C LEU A 130 -27.80 26.75 8.50
N ASP A 131 -28.29 26.19 7.39
CA ASP A 131 -29.72 26.11 7.12
C ASP A 131 -30.29 24.97 7.96
N PHE A 132 -30.89 25.32 9.10
CA PHE A 132 -31.29 24.42 10.19
C PHE A 132 -32.28 23.30 9.79
N LYS A 133 -32.79 23.29 8.55
CA LYS A 133 -33.81 22.34 8.08
C LYS A 133 -33.27 21.09 7.36
N LYS A 134 -31.95 20.97 7.14
CA LYS A 134 -31.35 19.84 6.38
C LYS A 134 -30.46 18.90 7.21
N LEU A 135 -30.65 18.88 8.53
CA LEU A 135 -29.68 18.33 9.49
C LEU A 135 -30.31 17.22 10.34
N GLU A 136 -30.65 16.09 9.73
CA GLU A 136 -31.18 14.93 10.47
C GLU A 136 -30.11 14.05 11.15
N LYS A 137 -28.80 14.28 10.95
CA LYS A 137 -27.73 13.69 11.81
C LYS A 137 -26.54 14.64 11.98
N MET A 138 -26.64 15.57 12.94
CA MET A 138 -25.60 16.58 13.23
C MET A 138 -24.44 16.13 14.12
N SER A 139 -24.57 15.00 14.81
CA SER A 139 -23.49 14.48 15.66
C SER A 139 -22.22 14.12 14.85
N ALA A 140 -22.36 13.93 13.53
CA ALA A 140 -21.27 13.58 12.61
C ALA A 140 -20.51 14.78 11.99
N MET A 141 -20.98 16.02 12.20
CA MET A 141 -20.49 17.22 11.46
C MET A 141 -19.81 18.28 12.36
N ASP A 142 -19.46 17.95 13.59
CA ASP A 142 -18.67 18.84 14.46
C ASP A 142 -17.16 18.56 14.26
N PRO A 143 -16.46 19.32 13.38
CA PRO A 143 -15.03 19.20 13.19
C PRO A 143 -14.32 19.36 14.54
N LYS A 144 -13.57 18.33 14.92
CA LYS A 144 -12.77 18.30 16.14
C LYS A 144 -11.30 18.34 15.79
N ALA A 145 -10.52 18.99 16.64
CA ALA A 145 -9.06 18.97 16.58
C ALA A 145 -8.51 18.23 17.78
N LEU A 146 -7.65 17.24 17.53
CA LEU A 146 -6.83 16.63 18.55
C LEU A 146 -5.52 17.41 18.67
N VAL A 147 -5.16 17.80 19.88
CA VAL A 147 -3.92 18.49 20.19
C VAL A 147 -3.23 17.72 21.29
N TRP A 148 -1.96 17.39 21.07
CA TRP A 148 -1.15 16.65 22.03
C TRP A 148 0.27 17.23 22.05
N TRP A 149 0.98 16.98 23.14
CA TRP A 149 2.36 17.43 23.35
C TRP A 149 3.12 16.43 24.23
N SER A 150 4.44 16.37 24.08
CA SER A 150 5.29 15.65 25.03
C SER A 150 5.44 16.44 26.33
N GLY A 151 5.34 15.74 27.46
CA GLY A 151 5.41 16.30 28.80
C GLY A 151 6.84 16.32 29.34
N HIS A 152 7.64 17.33 29.00
CA HIS A 152 8.88 17.56 29.74
C HIS A 152 8.58 18.25 31.06
N SER A 153 8.37 17.48 32.13
CA SER A 153 8.60 17.84 33.55
C SER A 153 7.58 17.16 34.45
N GLU A 154 7.99 16.11 35.15
CA GLU A 154 7.29 15.62 36.35
C GLU A 154 7.45 16.54 37.56
N GLU A 155 8.27 17.59 37.47
CA GLU A 155 8.48 18.51 38.58
C GLU A 155 7.34 19.52 38.64
N ALA A 156 6.24 19.10 39.25
CA ALA A 156 5.48 20.00 40.09
C ALA A 156 6.47 20.56 41.12
N TRP A 157 6.89 21.82 40.94
CA TRP A 157 7.78 22.46 41.90
C TRP A 157 7.20 22.35 43.30
N PRO A 158 8.00 22.10 44.35
CA PRO A 158 7.51 21.95 45.73
C PRO A 158 6.62 23.11 46.21
N TRP A 159 6.81 24.30 45.62
CA TRP A 159 6.07 25.53 45.91
C TRP A 159 4.88 25.84 44.96
N SER A 160 4.65 25.01 43.94
CA SER A 160 3.51 25.16 43.01
C SER A 160 3.03 23.79 42.52
N PRO A 161 2.38 22.98 43.39
CA PRO A 161 1.82 21.70 42.98
C PRO A 161 0.82 21.90 41.82
N MET A 162 0.99 21.15 40.74
CA MET A 162 0.00 21.08 39.66
C MET A 162 -1.28 20.47 40.25
N THR A 163 -2.23 21.32 40.63
CA THR A 163 -3.38 20.94 41.47
C THR A 163 -4.61 20.58 40.66
N ALA A 164 -4.73 21.01 39.40
CA ALA A 164 -5.81 20.62 38.51
C ALA A 164 -5.39 19.49 37.55
N GLU A 165 -6.27 18.49 37.37
CA GLU A 165 -6.09 17.41 36.36
C GLU A 165 -5.87 17.99 34.95
N LYS A 166 -6.52 19.12 34.66
CA LYS A 166 -6.37 19.85 33.40
C LYS A 166 -4.94 20.30 33.12
N ASP A 167 -4.20 20.70 34.14
CA ASP A 167 -2.83 21.18 33.97
C ASP A 167 -1.86 20.02 33.71
N ARG A 168 -2.24 18.81 34.14
CA ARG A 168 -1.45 17.57 33.97
C ARG A 168 -1.74 16.85 32.66
N ALA A 169 -2.75 17.28 31.92
CA ALA A 169 -3.11 16.70 30.63
C ALA A 169 -1.99 16.92 29.61
N ASN A 170 -1.88 16.02 28.65
CA ASN A 170 -0.97 16.12 27.52
C ASN A 170 -1.66 15.81 26.18
N MET A 171 -2.97 15.57 26.23
CA MET A 171 -3.85 15.41 25.07
C MET A 171 -5.18 16.11 25.33
N ALA A 172 -5.68 16.84 24.33
CA ALA A 172 -6.93 17.57 24.40
C ALA A 172 -7.67 17.59 23.06
N ILE A 173 -9.00 17.53 23.11
CA ILE A 173 -9.89 17.65 21.97
C ILE A 173 -10.55 19.02 22.01
N PHE A 174 -10.55 19.71 20.87
CA PHE A 174 -11.21 20.99 20.69
C PHE A 174 -12.34 20.87 19.65
N SER A 175 -13.46 21.53 19.91
CA SER A 175 -14.48 21.78 18.89
C SER A 175 -14.07 22.97 18.02
N LEU A 176 -14.24 22.81 16.72
CA LEU A 176 -14.07 23.87 15.73
C LEU A 176 -15.42 24.44 15.28
N ASN A 177 -16.52 24.09 15.97
CA ASN A 177 -17.85 24.63 15.69
C ASN A 177 -18.03 26.03 16.28
N GLY A 178 -18.10 27.05 15.41
CA GLY A 178 -18.51 28.40 15.80
C GLY A 178 -17.39 29.43 15.72
N PRO A 179 -17.58 30.63 16.33
CA PRO A 179 -16.61 31.73 16.25
C PRO A 179 -15.39 31.54 17.16
N LYS A 180 -15.39 30.53 18.04
CA LYS A 180 -14.34 30.28 19.02
C LYS A 180 -14.00 28.79 19.03
N ILE A 181 -12.72 28.50 19.24
CA ILE A 181 -12.24 27.15 19.52
C ILE A 181 -12.54 26.86 20.99
N GLU A 182 -13.27 25.80 21.27
CA GLU A 182 -13.64 25.39 22.63
C GLU A 182 -13.01 24.03 22.97
N MET A 183 -12.43 23.90 24.15
CA MET A 183 -11.88 22.63 24.63
C MET A 183 -13.04 21.74 25.11
N LEU A 184 -13.22 20.58 24.49
CA LEU A 184 -14.28 19.63 24.81
C LEU A 184 -13.87 18.64 25.91
N SER A 185 -12.66 18.08 25.80
CA SER A 185 -12.13 17.09 26.73
C SER A 185 -10.62 17.12 26.74
N PHE A 186 -10.02 16.65 27.83
CA PHE A 186 -8.59 16.49 27.99
C PHE A 186 -8.31 15.17 28.72
N VAL A 187 -7.11 14.64 28.53
CA VAL A 187 -6.62 13.45 29.22
C VAL A 187 -5.11 13.52 29.37
N ARG A 188 -4.60 12.84 30.39
CA ARG A 188 -3.18 12.54 30.56
C ARG A 188 -2.96 11.11 30.09
N SER A 189 -2.08 10.91 29.12
CA SER A 189 -1.62 9.57 28.74
C SER A 189 -0.73 8.96 29.84
N ASP A 190 -0.65 7.63 29.87
CA ASP A 190 0.15 6.92 30.88
C ASP A 190 1.65 7.09 30.62
N SER A 191 2.03 7.05 29.34
CA SER A 191 3.41 7.20 28.85
C SER A 191 3.51 8.43 27.93
N GLU A 192 4.74 8.84 27.58
CA GLU A 192 4.98 10.03 26.76
C GLU A 192 4.46 9.86 25.32
N PRO A 193 3.50 10.66 24.85
CA PRO A 193 2.94 10.48 23.52
C PRO A 193 3.93 10.92 22.44
N VAL A 194 4.24 10.00 21.52
CA VAL A 194 5.09 10.23 20.34
C VAL A 194 4.24 10.56 19.12
N HIS A 195 3.01 10.03 19.08
CA HIS A 195 2.08 10.26 18.00
C HIS A 195 0.63 10.05 18.48
N ALA A 196 -0.30 10.84 17.96
CA ALA A 196 -1.73 10.64 18.20
C ALA A 196 -2.57 11.14 17.01
N LEU A 197 -3.58 10.35 16.63
CA LEU A 197 -4.56 10.69 15.58
C LEU A 197 -5.95 10.16 15.91
N PHE A 198 -6.97 10.72 15.26
CA PHE A 198 -8.29 10.09 15.22
C PHE A 198 -8.26 8.90 14.27
N SER A 199 -8.89 7.81 14.67
CA SER A 199 -9.08 6.65 13.80
C SER A 199 -9.91 7.02 12.58
N PHE A 200 -9.47 6.57 11.42
CA PHE A 200 -10.18 6.70 10.16
C PHE A 200 -11.42 5.80 10.11
N ASN A 201 -11.31 4.61 10.67
CA ASN A 201 -12.36 3.58 10.63
C ASN A 201 -13.37 3.72 11.78
N GLN A 202 -12.97 4.36 12.90
CA GLN A 202 -13.82 4.55 14.08
C GLN A 202 -13.77 6.00 14.58
N PRO A 203 -14.80 6.83 14.33
CA PRO A 203 -14.75 8.28 14.55
C PRO A 203 -14.62 8.73 16.01
N HIS A 204 -14.86 7.82 16.97
CA HIS A 204 -14.71 8.08 18.40
C HIS A 204 -13.38 7.58 18.97
N HIS A 205 -12.59 6.86 18.16
CA HIS A 205 -11.33 6.28 18.60
C HIS A 205 -10.18 7.24 18.32
N ILE A 206 -9.26 7.30 19.27
CA ILE A 206 -8.00 8.02 19.18
C ILE A 206 -6.90 6.97 19.31
N LEU A 207 -6.06 6.87 18.29
CA LEU A 207 -4.94 5.97 18.28
C LEU A 207 -3.70 6.74 18.70
N THR A 208 -3.02 6.29 19.74
CA THR A 208 -1.76 6.89 20.20
C THR A 208 -0.62 5.89 20.15
N LEU A 209 0.58 6.43 20.06
CA LEU A 209 1.83 5.73 20.30
C LEU A 209 2.55 6.44 21.43
N GLU A 210 2.83 5.72 22.51
CA GLU A 210 3.38 6.30 23.74
C GLU A 210 4.68 5.60 24.11
N GLN A 211 5.78 6.36 24.22
CA GLN A 211 7.09 5.82 24.54
C GLN A 211 7.11 5.38 26.01
N SER A 212 7.16 4.07 26.22
CA SER A 212 7.26 3.49 27.56
C SER A 212 8.72 3.42 27.96
N SER A 213 9.10 4.22 28.97
CA SER A 213 10.41 4.13 29.59
C SER A 213 10.33 3.11 30.72
N ALA A 214 10.31 1.83 30.40
CA ALA A 214 10.43 0.80 31.44
C ALA A 214 11.79 1.02 32.14
N GLY A 215 11.79 1.18 33.46
CA GLY A 215 12.97 1.48 34.29
C GLY A 215 14.06 0.39 34.31
N GLY A 216 14.16 -0.44 33.25
CA GLY A 216 15.05 -1.58 33.10
C GLY A 216 15.76 -1.67 31.74
N GLY A 217 15.85 -0.58 30.97
CA GLY A 217 16.73 -0.49 29.79
C GLY A 217 16.18 -1.07 28.47
N GLU A 218 15.04 -1.75 28.48
CA GLU A 218 14.34 -2.14 27.24
C GLU A 218 13.39 -1.03 26.80
N ASN A 219 13.69 -0.44 25.63
CA ASN A 219 12.79 0.51 24.99
C ASN A 219 11.56 -0.25 24.49
N SER A 220 10.37 0.26 24.77
CA SER A 220 9.14 -0.25 24.19
C SER A 220 8.22 0.91 23.84
N ILE A 221 7.29 0.66 22.93
CA ILE A 221 6.23 1.62 22.60
C ILE A 221 4.87 1.00 22.84
N ASP A 222 4.02 1.76 23.51
CA ASP A 222 2.66 1.39 23.78
C ASP A 222 1.78 1.94 22.66
N SER A 223 1.17 1.02 21.89
CA SER A 223 0.09 1.34 20.96
C SER A 223 -1.22 1.32 21.72
N CYS A 224 -1.78 2.50 22.00
CA CYS A 224 -3.00 2.63 22.80
C CYS A 224 -4.20 3.08 21.97
N ILE A 225 -5.38 2.62 22.37
CA ILE A 225 -6.66 3.08 21.84
C ILE A 225 -7.40 3.80 22.96
N TYR A 226 -7.77 5.04 22.72
CA TYR A 226 -8.66 5.82 23.59
C TYR A 226 -10.00 6.04 22.90
N VAL A 227 -11.06 6.18 23.68
CA VAL A 227 -12.40 6.51 23.20
C VAL A 227 -12.87 7.83 23.74
N TYR A 228 -13.41 8.64 22.83
CA TYR A 228 -14.06 9.89 23.14
C TYR A 228 -15.59 9.76 23.11
N ASN A 229 -16.20 9.78 24.28
CA ASN A 229 -17.65 9.64 24.48
C ASN A 229 -18.40 10.99 24.45
N GLY A 230 -17.80 12.05 23.91
CA GLY A 230 -18.40 13.39 23.85
C GLY A 230 -18.10 14.29 25.06
N THR A 231 -17.69 13.73 26.18
CA THR A 231 -17.36 14.48 27.42
C THR A 231 -16.02 14.11 28.03
N LYS A 232 -15.59 12.86 27.83
CA LYS A 232 -14.36 12.30 28.38
C LYS A 232 -13.61 11.50 27.33
N ILE A 233 -12.31 11.39 27.54
CA ILE A 233 -11.43 10.50 26.80
C ILE A 233 -10.99 9.40 27.77
N GLU A 234 -11.27 8.14 27.44
CA GLU A 234 -10.96 6.98 28.29
C GLU A 234 -10.10 5.98 27.51
N LYS A 235 -9.10 5.40 28.18
CA LYS A 235 -8.23 4.40 27.57
C LYS A 235 -8.97 3.07 27.48
N LEU A 236 -9.09 2.50 26.29
CA LEU A 236 -9.69 1.18 26.07
C LEU A 236 -8.66 0.05 26.13
N SER A 237 -7.53 0.22 25.47
CA SER A 237 -6.53 -0.84 25.33
C SER A 237 -5.12 -0.30 25.16
N THR A 238 -4.16 -1.15 25.50
CA THR A 238 -2.73 -0.93 25.33
C THR A 238 -2.07 -2.19 24.83
N THR A 239 -1.30 -2.04 23.77
CA THR A 239 -0.48 -3.09 23.19
C THR A 239 0.97 -2.63 23.23
N THR A 240 1.76 -3.23 24.11
CA THR A 240 3.19 -2.92 24.23
C THR A 240 3.98 -3.66 23.17
N ILE A 241 4.74 -2.91 22.36
CA ILE A 241 5.58 -3.41 21.29
C ILE A 241 7.05 -3.22 21.70
N PRO A 242 7.84 -4.29 21.83
CA PRO A 242 9.26 -4.17 22.18
C PRO A 242 10.04 -3.50 21.04
N LEU A 243 10.94 -2.59 21.39
CA LEU A 243 11.77 -1.84 20.44
C LEU A 243 13.26 -2.10 20.68
N LYS A 244 14.03 -2.08 19.59
CA LYS A 244 15.50 -2.13 19.65
C LYS A 244 16.15 -0.75 19.63
N ALA A 245 15.45 0.25 19.11
CA ALA A 245 15.91 1.62 18.98
C ALA A 245 14.73 2.59 19.03
N SER A 246 15.02 3.87 19.25
CA SER A 246 14.03 4.94 19.27
C SER A 246 13.35 5.10 17.91
N ILE A 247 12.05 5.40 17.93
CA ILE A 247 11.28 5.60 16.70
C ILE A 247 11.46 7.03 16.18
N ILE A 248 11.71 7.15 14.89
CA ILE A 248 11.84 8.43 14.18
C ILE A 248 10.59 8.72 13.35
N VAL A 249 10.01 7.68 12.73
CA VAL A 249 8.85 7.80 11.84
C VAL A 249 7.89 6.66 12.10
N GLN A 250 6.60 6.91 11.94
CA GLN A 250 5.56 5.90 12.09
C GLN A 250 4.45 6.15 11.08
N GLN A 251 3.73 5.10 10.70
CA GLN A 251 2.53 5.19 9.88
C GLN A 251 1.65 3.96 10.10
N ARG A 252 0.32 4.14 10.09
CA ARG A 252 -0.65 3.04 10.04
C ARG A 252 -1.17 2.87 8.61
N ASN A 253 -1.52 1.65 8.24
CA ASN A 253 -2.25 1.40 6.99
C ASN A 253 -3.72 1.86 7.11
N HIS A 254 -4.43 1.88 5.98
CA HIS A 254 -5.83 2.36 5.92
C HIS A 254 -6.80 1.53 6.78
N ALA A 255 -6.60 0.21 6.84
CA ALA A 255 -7.37 -0.69 7.70
C ALA A 255 -7.02 -0.55 9.20
N GLU A 256 -5.98 0.22 9.54
CA GLU A 256 -5.47 0.46 10.90
C GLU A 256 -5.06 -0.80 11.68
N ASP A 257 -4.86 -1.92 10.98
CA ASP A 257 -4.47 -3.22 11.55
C ASP A 257 -2.96 -3.49 11.45
N LYS A 258 -2.23 -2.64 10.72
CA LYS A 258 -0.76 -2.69 10.62
C LYS A 258 -0.15 -1.35 10.99
N LEU A 259 0.92 -1.41 11.77
CA LEU A 259 1.70 -0.26 12.21
C LEU A 259 3.16 -0.40 11.76
N LEU A 260 3.61 0.53 10.92
CA LEU A 260 4.98 0.60 10.45
C LEU A 260 5.77 1.63 11.27
N LEU A 261 6.96 1.24 11.73
CA LEU A 261 7.83 2.03 12.58
C LEU A 261 9.25 2.07 11.98
N GLY A 262 9.78 3.26 11.72
CA GLY A 262 11.17 3.46 11.32
C GLY A 262 12.00 3.92 12.52
N CYS A 263 13.06 3.18 12.82
CA CYS A 263 13.91 3.36 13.99
C CYS A 263 15.22 4.10 13.66
N GLU A 264 15.84 4.69 14.68
CA GLU A 264 17.09 5.47 14.56
C GLU A 264 18.30 4.67 14.07
N ASP A 265 18.33 3.37 14.36
CA ASP A 265 19.36 2.45 13.90
C ASP A 265 19.21 2.02 12.42
N GLY A 266 18.20 2.55 11.72
CA GLY A 266 17.89 2.19 10.33
C GLY A 266 17.02 0.94 10.19
N THR A 267 16.49 0.41 11.29
CA THR A 267 15.56 -0.72 11.27
C THR A 267 14.14 -0.26 10.92
N LEU A 268 13.48 -0.99 10.03
CA LEU A 268 12.05 -0.87 9.73
C LEU A 268 11.31 -2.01 10.42
N MET A 269 10.30 -1.70 11.23
CA MET A 269 9.49 -2.66 11.96
C MET A 269 8.04 -2.58 11.52
N LEU A 270 7.44 -3.73 11.22
CA LEU A 270 6.01 -3.86 10.93
C LEU A 270 5.35 -4.66 12.03
N TYR A 271 4.45 -4.03 12.76
CA TYR A 271 3.58 -4.70 13.73
C TYR A 271 2.24 -5.00 13.07
N ASP A 272 1.87 -6.29 13.02
CA ASP A 272 0.54 -6.74 12.60
C ASP A 272 -0.31 -6.99 13.84
N ASP A 273 -1.30 -6.13 14.09
CA ASP A 273 -2.15 -6.19 15.29
C ASP A 273 -2.98 -7.46 15.32
N HIS A 274 -3.39 -7.94 14.14
CA HIS A 274 -4.21 -9.11 14.01
C HIS A 274 -3.43 -10.39 14.34
N ARG A 275 -2.26 -10.57 13.72
CA ARG A 275 -1.40 -11.73 13.93
C ARG A 275 -0.60 -11.64 15.24
N ARG A 276 -0.57 -10.46 15.88
CA ARG A 276 0.24 -10.16 17.07
C ARG A 276 1.73 -10.46 16.86
N VAL A 277 2.22 -10.23 15.64
CA VAL A 277 3.62 -10.46 15.27
C VAL A 277 4.30 -9.15 14.87
N THR A 278 5.58 -9.05 15.20
CA THR A 278 6.45 -7.95 14.78
C THR A 278 7.50 -8.50 13.82
N GLN A 279 7.54 -7.96 12.61
CA GLN A 279 8.58 -8.25 11.63
C GLN A 279 9.57 -7.09 11.56
N MET A 280 10.83 -7.37 11.27
CA MET A 280 11.90 -6.38 11.24
C MET A 280 12.76 -6.56 10.00
N THR A 281 13.09 -5.47 9.33
CA THR A 281 13.95 -5.45 8.14
C THR A 281 14.78 -4.17 8.08
N LYS A 282 15.66 -4.03 7.09
CA LYS A 282 16.50 -2.84 6.90
C LYS A 282 15.73 -1.76 6.15
N GLY A 283 15.68 -0.53 6.66
CA GLY A 283 14.95 0.57 6.01
C GLY A 283 15.55 1.12 4.71
N SER A 284 16.59 0.50 4.14
CA SER A 284 17.27 1.00 2.93
C SER A 284 16.61 0.58 1.61
N LEU A 285 15.70 -0.39 1.64
CA LEU A 285 15.05 -0.94 0.44
C LEU A 285 13.62 -0.41 0.29
N VAL A 286 13.02 -0.66 -0.88
CA VAL A 286 11.58 -0.50 -1.08
C VAL A 286 10.89 -1.83 -0.86
N TYR A 287 9.77 -1.79 -0.14
CA TYR A 287 9.03 -2.96 0.30
C TYR A 287 7.56 -2.87 -0.12
N ASP A 288 6.94 -4.03 -0.31
CA ASP A 288 5.50 -4.17 -0.36
C ASP A 288 4.88 -4.27 1.06
N MET A 289 3.60 -4.63 1.13
CA MET A 289 2.88 -4.80 2.40
C MET A 289 3.31 -6.03 3.21
N ALA A 290 3.89 -7.04 2.57
CA ALA A 290 4.41 -8.25 3.20
C ALA A 290 5.89 -8.09 3.64
N LEU A 291 6.48 -6.90 3.48
CA LEU A 291 7.92 -6.63 3.64
C LEU A 291 8.81 -7.41 2.64
N ALA A 292 8.25 -7.82 1.50
CA ALA A 292 9.03 -8.34 0.38
C ALA A 292 9.71 -7.18 -0.37
N PRO A 293 11.01 -7.26 -0.68
CA PRO A 293 11.72 -6.17 -1.34
C PRO A 293 11.30 -6.07 -2.81
N VAL A 294 10.77 -4.92 -3.20
CA VAL A 294 10.33 -4.63 -4.57
C VAL A 294 11.49 -4.07 -5.39
N LEU A 295 11.56 -4.47 -6.66
CA LEU A 295 12.51 -3.90 -7.62
C LEU A 295 11.93 -2.64 -8.26
N ILE A 296 12.75 -1.61 -8.37
CA ILE A 296 12.41 -0.35 -9.03
C ILE A 296 13.38 -0.13 -10.19
N GLN A 297 12.84 0.36 -11.30
CA GLN A 297 13.61 0.76 -12.47
C GLN A 297 13.22 2.18 -12.89
N LEU A 298 14.23 3.01 -13.20
CA LEU A 298 14.00 4.32 -13.81
C LEU A 298 13.73 4.16 -15.31
N VAL A 299 12.61 4.74 -15.77
CA VAL A 299 12.12 4.58 -17.15
C VAL A 299 13.10 5.13 -18.20
N ALA A 300 13.84 6.18 -17.86
CA ALA A 300 14.78 6.85 -18.76
C ALA A 300 16.20 6.25 -18.74
N GLU A 301 16.42 5.16 -18.00
CA GLU A 301 17.72 4.52 -17.83
C GLU A 301 17.73 3.10 -18.39
N ASN A 302 18.93 2.57 -18.63
CA ASN A 302 19.07 1.20 -19.10
C ASN A 302 18.50 0.21 -18.07
N PRO A 303 17.83 -0.87 -18.53
CA PRO A 303 17.17 -1.80 -17.63
C PRO A 303 18.15 -2.44 -16.66
N SER A 304 18.08 -1.98 -15.42
CA SER A 304 18.88 -2.47 -14.30
C SER A 304 18.07 -2.29 -13.01
N PRO A 305 17.04 -3.15 -12.78
CA PRO A 305 16.19 -3.02 -11.61
C PRO A 305 16.99 -3.08 -10.31
N GLN A 306 16.67 -2.19 -9.36
CA GLN A 306 17.35 -2.04 -8.07
C GLN A 306 16.33 -2.11 -6.94
N HIS A 307 16.72 -2.63 -5.77
CA HIS A 307 15.91 -2.57 -4.56
C HIS A 307 15.97 -1.20 -3.84
N THR A 308 16.84 -0.30 -4.30
CA THR A 308 17.09 1.00 -3.67
C THR A 308 17.01 2.13 -4.69
N LEU A 309 16.27 3.18 -4.37
CA LEU A 309 16.26 4.41 -5.16
C LEU A 309 17.36 5.37 -4.66
N LYS A 310 18.46 5.51 -5.41
CA LYS A 310 19.61 6.33 -5.02
C LYS A 310 19.39 7.81 -5.33
N LEU A 311 18.37 8.43 -4.74
CA LEU A 311 18.00 9.84 -4.95
C LEU A 311 19.18 10.81 -4.77
N ARG A 312 20.12 10.48 -3.88
CA ARG A 312 21.32 11.28 -3.63
C ARG A 312 22.17 11.52 -4.88
N GLU A 313 22.21 10.58 -5.82
CA GLU A 313 23.02 10.70 -7.05
C GLU A 313 22.48 11.80 -7.99
N TYR A 314 21.20 12.18 -7.82
CA TYR A 314 20.54 13.22 -8.62
C TYR A 314 20.57 14.60 -7.94
N LEU A 315 21.18 14.72 -6.76
CA LEU A 315 21.15 15.94 -5.95
C LEU A 315 22.56 16.50 -5.77
N LEU A 316 22.71 17.79 -6.08
CA LEU A 316 24.01 18.47 -6.03
C LEU A 316 24.55 18.61 -4.60
N ASN A 317 23.67 18.72 -3.62
CA ASN A 317 24.02 18.96 -2.22
C ASN A 317 23.44 17.87 -1.31
N PRO A 318 24.09 17.56 -0.17
CA PRO A 318 23.48 16.71 0.84
C PRO A 318 22.23 17.40 1.37
N VAL A 319 21.12 16.68 1.29
CA VAL A 319 19.80 17.18 1.70
C VAL A 319 19.25 16.33 2.83
N LYS A 320 18.50 16.97 3.72
CA LYS A 320 17.72 16.28 4.74
C LYS A 320 16.30 16.10 4.24
N LEU A 321 15.77 14.88 4.27
CA LEU A 321 14.37 14.64 3.95
C LEU A 321 13.47 15.32 4.98
N ASN A 322 12.46 16.07 4.53
CA ASN A 322 11.54 16.78 5.40
C ASN A 322 10.14 16.15 5.36
N LYS A 323 9.52 16.06 4.17
CA LYS A 323 8.17 15.51 4.03
C LYS A 323 8.01 14.76 2.72
N VAL A 324 7.22 13.69 2.76
CA VAL A 324 6.83 12.88 1.61
C VAL A 324 5.32 12.73 1.63
N SER A 325 4.65 12.80 0.48
CA SER A 325 3.19 12.65 0.41
C SER A 325 2.75 12.13 -0.96
N TRP A 326 1.85 11.14 -0.94
CA TRP A 326 1.27 10.53 -2.14
C TRP A 326 0.08 11.33 -2.65
N SER A 327 -0.08 11.42 -3.97
CA SER A 327 -1.22 12.11 -4.60
C SER A 327 -2.56 11.46 -4.35
N CYS A 328 -2.60 10.15 -4.07
CA CYS A 328 -3.81 9.44 -3.68
C CYS A 328 -4.43 9.94 -2.36
N GLU A 329 -3.69 10.73 -1.56
CA GLU A 329 -4.21 11.43 -0.38
C GLU A 329 -5.15 12.61 -0.76
N ALA A 330 -5.28 12.94 -2.05
CA ALA A 330 -6.19 13.99 -2.51
C ALA A 330 -7.66 13.64 -2.25
N PRO A 331 -8.51 14.61 -1.83
CA PRO A 331 -9.93 14.34 -1.58
C PRO A 331 -10.68 13.86 -2.82
N ILE A 332 -11.46 12.78 -2.66
CA ILE A 332 -12.24 12.11 -3.73
C ILE A 332 -13.15 13.10 -4.49
N GLY A 333 -13.77 14.06 -3.77
CA GLY A 333 -14.66 15.06 -4.36
C GLY A 333 -14.00 16.07 -5.31
N ASN A 334 -12.67 16.08 -5.41
CA ASN A 334 -11.90 16.96 -6.29
C ASN A 334 -11.23 16.21 -7.46
N LEU A 335 -11.63 14.96 -7.72
CA LEU A 335 -11.20 14.18 -8.87
C LEU A 335 -11.98 14.64 -10.11
N SER A 336 -11.31 15.28 -11.07
CA SER A 336 -11.85 15.50 -12.41
C SER A 336 -11.46 14.34 -13.33
N ASP A 337 -12.35 13.85 -14.20
CA ASP A 337 -12.14 12.72 -15.13
C ASP A 337 -10.82 12.79 -15.94
N ASN A 338 -10.31 13.98 -16.23
CA ASN A 338 -9.03 14.13 -16.98
C ASN A 338 -7.76 13.95 -16.13
N SER A 339 -7.86 13.51 -14.87
CA SER A 339 -6.72 13.34 -13.95
C SER A 339 -6.40 11.89 -13.57
N LEU A 340 -7.06 10.90 -14.18
CA LEU A 340 -6.88 9.48 -13.83
C LEU A 340 -5.46 8.93 -14.03
N CYS A 341 -4.56 9.61 -14.74
CA CYS A 341 -3.17 9.15 -14.92
C CYS A 341 -2.17 9.69 -13.88
N CYS A 342 -2.65 10.34 -12.81
CA CYS A 342 -1.84 11.10 -11.84
C CYS A 342 -1.92 10.56 -10.41
N HIS A 343 -2.36 9.30 -10.22
CA HIS A 343 -2.59 8.77 -8.87
C HIS A 343 -1.31 8.40 -8.13
N ASP A 344 -0.25 8.08 -8.86
CA ASP A 344 1.00 7.54 -8.31
C ASP A 344 2.13 8.57 -8.34
N ASN A 345 1.78 9.81 -8.05
CA ASN A 345 2.73 10.88 -7.86
C ASN A 345 3.12 10.96 -6.38
N LEU A 346 4.42 10.95 -6.13
CA LEU A 346 5.01 11.11 -4.81
C LEU A 346 5.79 12.42 -4.75
N VAL A 347 5.29 13.37 -3.97
CA VAL A 347 6.05 14.60 -3.72
C VAL A 347 7.04 14.36 -2.59
N ILE A 348 8.29 14.71 -2.82
CA ILE A 348 9.40 14.59 -1.89
C ILE A 348 9.94 16.01 -1.64
N LEU A 349 9.84 16.47 -0.40
CA LEU A 349 10.36 17.77 0.02
C LEU A 349 11.58 17.57 0.89
N PHE A 350 12.68 18.19 0.46
CA PHE A 350 13.88 18.30 1.24
C PHE A 350 13.84 19.57 2.11
N ASP A 351 14.51 19.52 3.26
CA ASP A 351 14.65 20.67 4.14
C ASP A 351 15.34 21.80 3.37
N ARG A 352 14.66 22.95 3.28
CA ARG A 352 15.09 24.11 2.49
C ARG A 352 15.18 23.89 0.97
N GLY A 353 14.52 22.85 0.46
CA GLY A 353 14.55 22.46 -0.95
C GLY A 353 15.73 21.53 -1.30
N PRO A 354 15.77 20.99 -2.53
CA PRO A 354 14.81 21.20 -3.63
C PRO A 354 13.47 20.45 -3.42
N LEU A 355 12.51 20.71 -4.30
CA LEU A 355 11.30 19.91 -4.44
C LEU A 355 11.57 18.80 -5.47
N CYS A 356 11.17 17.57 -5.17
CA CYS A 356 11.19 16.47 -6.12
C CYS A 356 9.79 15.89 -6.28
N LEU A 357 9.44 15.56 -7.52
CA LEU A 357 8.27 14.77 -7.84
C LEU A 357 8.75 13.45 -8.42
N LEU A 358 8.43 12.35 -7.75
CA LEU A 358 8.63 11.02 -8.30
C LEU A 358 7.28 10.55 -8.85
N ARG A 359 7.27 10.10 -10.10
CA ARG A 359 6.10 9.48 -10.72
C ARG A 359 6.39 8.01 -10.93
N LEU A 360 5.49 7.16 -10.44
CA LEU A 360 5.52 5.74 -10.75
C LEU A 360 4.64 5.51 -11.97
N GLU A 361 5.26 5.14 -13.08
CA GLU A 361 4.56 4.74 -14.30
C GLU A 361 4.37 3.22 -14.23
N LEU A 362 3.13 2.79 -14.04
CA LEU A 362 2.71 1.39 -14.14
C LEU A 362 2.07 1.15 -15.50
N GLY A 363 1.93 -0.12 -15.90
CA GLY A 363 1.59 -0.49 -17.27
C GLY A 363 0.29 0.12 -17.81
N VAL A 364 0.17 0.18 -19.14
CA VAL A 364 -1.01 0.68 -19.87
C VAL A 364 -2.30 -0.05 -19.48
N LEU A 365 -2.19 -1.31 -19.03
CA LEU A 365 -3.33 -2.18 -18.70
C LEU A 365 -4.11 -1.76 -17.45
N THR A 366 -3.56 -0.89 -16.60
CA THR A 366 -4.15 -0.57 -15.29
C THR A 366 -4.51 0.90 -15.10
N ASN A 367 -4.51 1.67 -16.18
CA ASN A 367 -4.79 3.11 -16.15
C ASN A 367 -3.88 3.89 -15.15
N GLY A 368 -2.72 3.34 -14.77
CA GLY A 368 -1.70 4.03 -13.97
C GLY A 368 -2.09 4.29 -12.51
N ARG A 369 -2.68 3.29 -11.83
CA ARG A 369 -2.85 3.29 -10.35
C ARG A 369 -2.05 2.16 -9.70
N LEU A 370 -1.18 2.50 -8.77
CA LEU A 370 -0.47 1.58 -7.90
C LEU A 370 -1.46 1.04 -6.89
N GLY A 371 -1.91 -0.19 -7.12
CA GLY A 371 -2.80 -0.93 -6.25
C GLY A 371 -2.30 -2.34 -5.99
N SER A 372 -2.95 -3.01 -5.05
CA SER A 372 -2.69 -4.41 -4.71
C SER A 372 -2.78 -5.34 -5.92
N VAL A 373 -3.83 -5.17 -6.72
CA VAL A 373 -4.06 -5.97 -7.94
C VAL A 373 -2.95 -5.79 -8.97
N GLU A 374 -2.48 -4.55 -9.15
CA GLU A 374 -1.42 -4.28 -10.14
C GLU A 374 -0.06 -4.81 -9.67
N LEU A 375 0.25 -4.67 -8.39
CA LEU A 375 1.49 -5.23 -7.84
C LEU A 375 1.53 -6.75 -8.00
N VAL A 376 0.41 -7.44 -7.73
CA VAL A 376 0.28 -8.89 -7.96
C VAL A 376 0.40 -9.25 -9.44
N SER A 377 -0.22 -8.47 -10.33
CA SER A 377 -0.09 -8.62 -11.78
C SER A 377 1.38 -8.53 -12.23
N GLU A 378 2.14 -7.55 -11.73
CA GLU A 378 3.57 -7.41 -12.02
C GLU A 378 4.41 -8.56 -11.44
N TYR A 379 4.14 -9.02 -10.21
CA TYR A 379 4.82 -10.20 -9.66
C TYR A 379 4.62 -11.44 -10.54
N ILE A 380 3.39 -11.66 -11.03
CA ILE A 380 3.08 -12.78 -11.90
C ILE A 380 3.75 -12.65 -13.28
N LYS A 381 3.81 -11.44 -13.86
CA LYS A 381 4.53 -11.18 -15.12
C LYS A 381 6.02 -11.51 -15.01
N HIS A 382 6.61 -11.34 -13.83
CA HIS A 382 8.01 -11.63 -13.54
C HIS A 382 8.27 -13.01 -12.92
N GLU A 383 7.28 -13.91 -12.97
CA GLU A 383 7.38 -15.30 -12.46
C GLU A 383 7.63 -15.39 -10.93
N GLN A 384 7.26 -14.35 -10.17
CA GLN A 384 7.42 -14.26 -8.72
C GLN A 384 6.12 -14.65 -7.99
N ALA A 385 5.66 -15.88 -8.19
CA ALA A 385 4.37 -16.33 -7.64
C ALA A 385 4.35 -16.41 -6.11
N GLU A 386 5.46 -16.77 -5.46
CA GLU A 386 5.57 -16.82 -3.99
C GLU A 386 5.33 -15.45 -3.35
N GLU A 387 5.97 -14.40 -3.88
CA GLU A 387 5.80 -13.03 -3.38
C GLU A 387 4.36 -12.53 -3.58
N ALA A 388 3.72 -12.89 -4.71
CA ALA A 388 2.32 -12.57 -4.95
C ALA A 388 1.37 -13.22 -3.91
N VAL A 389 1.64 -14.48 -3.52
CA VAL A 389 0.86 -15.20 -2.50
C VAL A 389 1.11 -14.60 -1.11
N ASN A 390 2.36 -14.30 -0.77
CA ASN A 390 2.72 -13.63 0.49
C ASN A 390 2.04 -12.27 0.61
N PHE A 391 2.02 -11.50 -0.48
CA PHE A 391 1.33 -10.22 -0.55
C PHE A 391 -0.18 -10.38 -0.32
N LEU A 392 -0.85 -11.31 -1.02
CA LEU A 392 -2.28 -11.60 -0.80
C LEU A 392 -2.57 -12.01 0.66
N ASN A 393 -1.73 -12.86 1.25
CA ASN A 393 -1.87 -13.30 2.64
C ASN A 393 -1.73 -12.16 3.65
N SER A 394 -1.02 -11.08 3.27
CA SER A 394 -0.89 -9.87 4.11
C SER A 394 -2.09 -8.91 4.00
N MET A 395 -2.93 -9.06 2.97
CA MET A 395 -4.12 -8.24 2.74
C MET A 395 -5.24 -8.55 3.74
N ASN A 396 -6.21 -7.64 3.82
CA ASN A 396 -7.36 -7.76 4.71
C ASN A 396 -8.65 -7.90 3.89
N TRP A 397 -9.16 -9.14 3.83
CA TRP A 397 -10.41 -9.48 3.16
C TRP A 397 -11.63 -8.69 3.65
N ASN A 398 -11.67 -8.32 4.93
CA ASN A 398 -12.82 -7.60 5.50
C ASN A 398 -12.91 -6.14 5.04
N THR A 399 -11.78 -5.53 4.65
CA THR A 399 -11.75 -4.14 4.16
C THR A 399 -11.57 -4.05 2.65
N GLU A 400 -10.87 -5.01 2.05
CA GLU A 400 -10.46 -4.99 0.65
C GLU A 400 -10.89 -6.27 -0.10
N GLY A 401 -12.06 -6.84 0.21
CA GLY A 401 -12.52 -8.14 -0.31
C GLY A 401 -12.48 -8.26 -1.84
N ASN A 402 -12.94 -7.22 -2.56
CA ASN A 402 -12.89 -7.18 -4.04
C ASN A 402 -11.46 -7.25 -4.57
N ALA A 403 -10.52 -6.52 -3.96
CA ALA A 403 -9.12 -6.53 -4.37
C ALA A 403 -8.46 -7.87 -4.04
N CYS A 404 -8.75 -8.45 -2.86
CA CYS A 404 -8.27 -9.77 -2.46
C CYS A 404 -8.73 -10.85 -3.44
N PHE A 405 -10.01 -10.83 -3.83
CA PHE A 405 -10.56 -11.76 -4.83
C PHE A 405 -9.91 -11.59 -6.21
N ALA A 406 -9.71 -10.36 -6.66
CA ALA A 406 -9.03 -10.09 -7.93
C ALA A 406 -7.59 -10.61 -7.92
N CYS A 407 -6.82 -10.33 -6.86
CA CYS A 407 -5.46 -10.86 -6.67
C CYS A 407 -5.45 -12.40 -6.66
N MET A 408 -6.33 -13.03 -5.87
CA MET A 408 -6.51 -14.48 -5.82
C MET A 408 -6.79 -15.05 -7.21
N SER A 409 -7.71 -14.44 -7.95
CA SER A 409 -8.09 -14.89 -9.29
C SER A 409 -6.92 -14.85 -10.27
N ILE A 410 -6.11 -13.78 -10.25
CA ILE A 410 -4.91 -13.64 -11.09
C ILE A 410 -3.90 -14.75 -10.77
N ILE A 411 -3.59 -14.95 -9.49
CA ILE A 411 -2.63 -15.96 -9.02
C ILE A 411 -3.11 -17.36 -9.41
N MET A 412 -4.37 -17.71 -9.09
CA MET A 412 -4.96 -19.02 -9.39
C MET A 412 -4.97 -19.28 -10.90
N ASN A 413 -5.39 -18.30 -11.72
CA ASN A 413 -5.43 -18.45 -13.17
C ASN A 413 -4.05 -18.65 -13.79
N TYR A 414 -3.01 -18.03 -13.25
CA TYR A 414 -1.64 -18.23 -13.68
C TYR A 414 -1.14 -19.63 -13.29
N LEU A 415 -1.27 -20.02 -12.02
CA LEU A 415 -0.76 -21.29 -11.50
C LEU A 415 -1.46 -22.50 -12.13
N LEU A 416 -2.78 -22.43 -12.37
CA LEU A 416 -3.55 -23.53 -12.98
C LEU A 416 -3.22 -23.78 -14.46
N LYS A 417 -2.60 -22.82 -15.16
CA LYS A 417 -2.13 -22.99 -16.55
C LYS A 417 -0.82 -23.77 -16.62
N LEU A 418 -0.05 -23.80 -15.53
CA LEU A 418 1.24 -24.47 -15.44
C LEU A 418 1.07 -25.94 -15.01
N PRO A 419 2.05 -26.83 -15.31
CA PRO A 419 2.00 -28.20 -14.82
C PRO A 419 2.18 -28.23 -13.30
N LEU A 420 1.44 -29.10 -12.62
CA LEU A 420 1.49 -29.21 -11.16
C LEU A 420 2.85 -29.77 -10.69
N ASN A 421 3.46 -29.10 -9.72
CA ASN A 421 4.60 -29.58 -8.94
C ASN A 421 4.32 -29.33 -7.45
N SER A 422 5.16 -29.83 -6.55
CA SER A 422 4.92 -29.69 -5.09
C SER A 422 4.89 -28.24 -4.61
N GLU A 423 5.64 -27.36 -5.25
CA GLU A 423 5.73 -25.94 -4.91
C GLU A 423 4.45 -25.19 -5.32
N ARG A 424 4.02 -25.33 -6.58
CA ARG A 424 2.78 -24.75 -7.11
C ARG A 424 1.55 -25.29 -6.40
N GLU A 425 1.57 -26.57 -6.02
CA GLU A 425 0.55 -27.19 -5.17
C GLU A 425 0.45 -26.46 -3.83
N GLY A 426 1.58 -26.23 -3.16
CA GLY A 426 1.65 -25.44 -1.92
C GLY A 426 1.16 -24.00 -2.11
N LEU A 427 1.60 -23.31 -3.17
CA LEU A 427 1.17 -21.94 -3.47
C LEU A 427 -0.34 -21.84 -3.75
N LEU A 428 -0.93 -22.80 -4.45
CA LEU A 428 -2.38 -22.87 -4.69
C LEU A 428 -3.15 -23.10 -3.38
N GLU A 429 -2.65 -23.99 -2.51
CA GLU A 429 -3.21 -24.24 -1.17
C GLU A 429 -3.12 -23.00 -0.28
N GLU A 430 -1.98 -22.31 -0.24
CA GLU A 430 -1.81 -21.08 0.53
C GLU A 430 -2.69 -19.95 0.02
N THR A 431 -2.82 -19.83 -1.31
CA THR A 431 -3.70 -18.85 -1.95
C THR A 431 -5.14 -19.04 -1.49
N LEU A 432 -5.69 -20.26 -1.61
CA LEU A 432 -7.05 -20.59 -1.15
C LEU A 432 -7.18 -20.52 0.38
N GLY A 433 -6.11 -20.86 1.10
CA GLY A 433 -6.00 -20.76 2.55
C GLY A 433 -6.24 -19.34 3.06
N SER A 434 -5.92 -18.31 2.27
CA SER A 434 -6.22 -16.93 2.61
C SER A 434 -7.71 -16.64 2.86
N PHE A 435 -8.63 -17.47 2.31
CA PHE A 435 -10.08 -17.34 2.50
C PHE A 435 -10.70 -18.48 3.31
N TYR A 436 -10.33 -19.75 3.06
CA TYR A 436 -10.93 -20.90 3.77
C TYR A 436 -10.36 -21.14 5.16
N ALA A 437 -9.07 -20.84 5.36
CA ALA A 437 -8.40 -20.94 6.65
C ALA A 437 -7.70 -19.60 6.99
N PRO A 438 -8.46 -18.50 6.99
CA PRO A 438 -7.89 -17.18 7.05
C PRO A 438 -7.27 -16.98 8.43
N SER A 439 -6.06 -16.40 8.48
CA SER A 439 -5.45 -16.06 9.78
C SER A 439 -6.39 -15.18 10.61
N ARG A 440 -7.16 -14.31 9.94
CA ARG A 440 -8.18 -13.43 10.51
C ARG A 440 -9.59 -13.96 10.23
N PRO A 441 -10.46 -14.04 11.25
CA PRO A 441 -11.87 -14.33 11.02
C PRO A 441 -12.48 -13.35 10.02
N LEU A 442 -13.13 -13.90 8.99
CA LEU A 442 -13.86 -13.12 8.01
C LEU A 442 -15.23 -12.71 8.58
N SER A 443 -15.72 -11.56 8.15
CA SER A 443 -17.08 -11.14 8.44
C SER A 443 -18.08 -11.95 7.61
N ASP A 444 -19.28 -12.15 8.14
CA ASP A 444 -20.35 -12.89 7.43
C ASP A 444 -20.68 -12.23 6.08
N GLU A 445 -20.60 -10.89 6.01
CA GLU A 445 -20.78 -10.13 4.77
C GLU A 445 -19.72 -10.47 3.72
N THR A 446 -18.44 -10.49 4.12
CA THR A 446 -17.33 -10.84 3.22
C THR A 446 -17.43 -12.28 2.73
N VAL A 447 -17.78 -13.22 3.62
CA VAL A 447 -17.96 -14.63 3.25
C VAL A 447 -19.10 -14.78 2.25
N LEU A 448 -20.27 -14.22 2.57
CA LEU A 448 -21.46 -14.35 1.72
C LEU A 448 -21.24 -13.72 0.33
N HIS A 449 -20.51 -12.61 0.24
CA HIS A 449 -20.25 -11.95 -1.03
C HIS A 449 -19.29 -12.72 -1.95
N HIS A 450 -18.26 -13.37 -1.38
CA HIS A 450 -17.18 -13.97 -2.18
C HIS A 450 -17.21 -15.51 -2.27
N ARG A 451 -17.99 -16.20 -1.42
CA ARG A 451 -18.03 -17.67 -1.32
C ARG A 451 -18.23 -18.35 -2.67
N ASP A 452 -19.23 -17.95 -3.45
CA ASP A 452 -19.58 -18.65 -4.69
C ASP A 452 -18.51 -18.49 -5.76
N MET A 453 -17.95 -17.28 -5.87
CA MET A 453 -16.86 -17.00 -6.82
C MET A 453 -15.58 -17.77 -6.46
N ILE A 454 -15.24 -17.87 -5.18
CA ILE A 454 -14.08 -18.62 -4.71
C ILE A 454 -14.30 -20.12 -4.83
N SER A 455 -15.53 -20.60 -4.60
CA SER A 455 -15.92 -21.99 -4.82
C SER A 455 -15.66 -22.42 -6.27
N LYS A 456 -15.99 -21.58 -7.26
CA LYS A 456 -15.69 -21.84 -8.68
C LYS A 456 -14.18 -22.00 -8.94
N LEU A 457 -13.33 -21.16 -8.36
CA LEU A 457 -11.87 -21.28 -8.47
C LEU A 457 -11.35 -22.56 -7.78
N SER A 458 -11.92 -22.89 -6.63
CA SER A 458 -11.56 -24.07 -5.83
C SER A 458 -11.90 -25.36 -6.58
N ARG A 459 -13.06 -25.40 -7.25
CA ARG A 459 -13.46 -26.51 -8.13
C ARG A 459 -12.50 -26.68 -9.31
N ARG A 460 -12.00 -25.60 -9.91
CA ARG A 460 -10.99 -25.70 -10.98
C ARG A 460 -9.68 -26.31 -10.47
N PHE A 461 -9.23 -25.92 -9.28
CA PHE A 461 -8.06 -26.52 -8.64
C PHE A 461 -8.28 -27.98 -8.28
N PHE A 462 -9.45 -28.35 -7.78
CA PHE A 462 -9.84 -29.72 -7.51
C PHE A 462 -9.68 -30.63 -8.74
N HIS A 463 -10.23 -30.23 -9.88
CA HIS A 463 -10.09 -31.00 -11.13
C HIS A 463 -8.65 -31.06 -11.62
N HIS A 464 -7.88 -29.99 -11.39
CA HIS A 464 -6.45 -29.99 -11.67
C HIS A 464 -5.72 -31.05 -10.80
N LEU A 465 -6.00 -31.15 -9.51
CA LEU A 465 -5.44 -32.19 -8.62
C LEU A 465 -5.80 -33.60 -9.07
N LEU A 466 -7.05 -33.83 -9.50
CA LEU A 466 -7.49 -35.14 -10.03
C LEU A 466 -6.71 -35.53 -11.28
N ARG A 467 -6.46 -34.58 -12.20
CA ARG A 467 -5.66 -34.82 -13.41
C ARG A 467 -4.23 -35.29 -13.08
N PHE A 468 -3.65 -34.80 -11.99
CA PHE A 468 -2.33 -35.19 -11.50
C PHE A 468 -2.37 -36.32 -10.45
N ARG A 469 -3.52 -36.95 -10.23
CA ARG A 469 -3.73 -38.08 -9.29
C ARG A 469 -3.38 -37.77 -7.83
N ARG A 470 -3.51 -36.51 -7.42
CA ARG A 470 -3.32 -36.05 -6.03
C ARG A 470 -4.61 -36.24 -5.21
N PHE A 471 -5.03 -37.48 -5.04
CA PHE A 471 -6.33 -37.82 -4.44
C PHE A 471 -6.51 -37.36 -2.99
N GLU A 472 -5.47 -37.46 -2.16
CA GLU A 472 -5.55 -37.08 -0.74
C GLU A 472 -5.85 -35.59 -0.57
N LYS A 473 -5.13 -34.73 -1.30
CA LYS A 473 -5.36 -33.29 -1.29
C LYS A 473 -6.68 -32.88 -1.93
N ALA A 474 -7.05 -33.53 -3.04
CA ALA A 474 -8.36 -33.32 -3.67
C ALA A 474 -9.51 -33.67 -2.71
N PHE A 475 -9.34 -34.73 -1.90
CA PHE A 475 -10.31 -35.12 -0.89
C PHE A 475 -10.44 -34.08 0.24
N LEU A 476 -9.32 -33.55 0.74
CA LEU A 476 -9.34 -32.48 1.76
C LEU A 476 -10.03 -31.21 1.22
N LEU A 477 -9.69 -30.80 0.00
CA LEU A 477 -10.33 -29.65 -0.64
C LEU A 477 -11.85 -29.86 -0.85
N ALA A 478 -12.27 -31.08 -1.18
CA ALA A 478 -13.70 -31.41 -1.31
C ALA A 478 -14.44 -31.31 0.04
N VAL A 479 -13.77 -31.64 1.16
CA VAL A 479 -14.31 -31.44 2.51
C VAL A 479 -14.48 -29.94 2.80
N ASP A 480 -13.50 -29.11 2.46
CA ASP A 480 -13.54 -27.66 2.71
C ASP A 480 -14.63 -26.96 1.88
N ILE A 481 -14.84 -27.40 0.63
CA ILE A 481 -15.93 -26.89 -0.24
C ILE A 481 -17.30 -27.40 0.23
N GLY A 482 -17.36 -28.62 0.79
CA GLY A 482 -18.59 -29.23 1.28
C GLY A 482 -19.57 -29.68 0.19
N ALA A 483 -19.07 -29.99 -1.02
CA ALA A 483 -19.92 -30.32 -2.16
C ALA A 483 -19.90 -31.82 -2.52
N LYS A 484 -21.09 -32.43 -2.61
CA LYS A 484 -21.29 -33.87 -2.83
C LYS A 484 -20.74 -34.37 -4.17
N ASP A 485 -20.94 -33.59 -5.22
CA ASP A 485 -20.52 -33.90 -6.59
C ASP A 485 -19.02 -34.15 -6.66
N LEU A 486 -18.20 -33.35 -5.97
CA LEU A 486 -16.75 -33.53 -5.92
C LEU A 486 -16.34 -34.88 -5.32
N PHE A 487 -17.03 -35.36 -4.27
CA PHE A 487 -16.76 -36.69 -3.71
C PHE A 487 -17.15 -37.82 -4.68
N MET A 488 -18.20 -37.62 -5.47
CA MET A 488 -18.59 -38.59 -6.51
C MET A 488 -17.58 -38.64 -7.65
N ASP A 489 -16.99 -37.50 -8.03
CA ASP A 489 -15.91 -37.46 -9.03
C ASP A 489 -14.66 -38.21 -8.55
N ILE A 490 -14.29 -38.09 -7.26
CA ILE A 490 -13.24 -38.92 -6.66
C ILE A 490 -13.61 -40.39 -6.72
N HIS A 491 -14.86 -40.76 -6.38
CA HIS A 491 -15.32 -42.14 -6.37
C HIS A 491 -15.15 -42.81 -7.73
N TYR A 492 -15.67 -42.20 -8.80
CA TYR A 492 -15.60 -42.76 -10.14
C TYR A 492 -14.14 -42.87 -10.63
N LEU A 493 -13.34 -41.82 -10.44
CA LEU A 493 -11.94 -41.84 -10.87
C LEU A 493 -11.09 -42.85 -10.08
N ALA A 494 -11.33 -42.99 -8.77
CA ALA A 494 -10.62 -43.96 -7.94
C ALA A 494 -11.03 -45.40 -8.28
N ALA A 495 -12.32 -45.64 -8.58
CA ALA A 495 -12.82 -46.93 -9.02
C ALA A 495 -12.19 -47.36 -10.37
N ASP A 496 -12.10 -46.43 -11.33
CA ASP A 496 -11.47 -46.68 -12.64
C ASP A 496 -9.98 -47.01 -12.52
N LEU A 497 -9.28 -46.43 -11.54
CA LEU A 497 -7.89 -46.72 -11.24
C LEU A 497 -7.68 -47.96 -10.36
N GLY A 498 -8.76 -48.62 -9.93
CA GLY A 498 -8.73 -49.81 -9.08
C GLY A 498 -8.45 -49.53 -7.59
N ASN A 499 -8.49 -48.28 -7.14
CA ASN A 499 -8.35 -47.89 -5.74
C ASN A 499 -9.70 -47.93 -5.02
N LEU A 500 -10.22 -49.14 -4.82
CA LEU A 500 -11.52 -49.39 -4.18
C LEU A 500 -11.65 -48.83 -2.75
N PRO A 501 -10.61 -48.86 -1.88
CA PRO A 501 -10.72 -48.29 -0.53
C PRO A 501 -11.03 -46.79 -0.54
N LEU A 502 -10.33 -46.02 -1.38
CA LEU A 502 -10.58 -44.59 -1.52
C LEU A 502 -11.97 -44.31 -2.12
N ALA A 503 -12.36 -45.09 -3.13
CA ALA A 503 -13.66 -44.95 -3.77
C ALA A 503 -14.81 -45.16 -2.78
N GLU A 504 -14.71 -46.17 -1.90
CA GLU A 504 -15.74 -46.43 -0.88
C GLU A 504 -15.81 -45.31 0.16
N VAL A 505 -14.66 -44.80 0.63
CA VAL A 505 -14.61 -43.68 1.58
C VAL A 505 -15.23 -42.40 0.99
N ALA A 506 -14.93 -42.09 -0.27
CA ALA A 506 -15.51 -40.93 -0.96
C ALA A 506 -17.03 -41.05 -1.10
N LYS A 507 -17.53 -42.24 -1.47
CA LYS A 507 -18.97 -42.51 -1.56
C LYS A 507 -19.68 -42.37 -0.21
N GLN A 508 -19.09 -42.87 0.87
CA GLN A 508 -19.65 -42.74 2.21
C GLN A 508 -19.75 -41.28 2.66
N ARG A 509 -18.72 -40.47 2.39
CA ARG A 509 -18.76 -39.03 2.67
C ARG A 509 -19.79 -38.27 1.83
N ALA A 510 -19.93 -38.60 0.55
CA ALA A 510 -20.96 -38.02 -0.31
C ALA A 510 -22.37 -38.23 0.25
N ILE A 511 -22.65 -39.43 0.78
CA ILE A 511 -23.94 -39.77 1.41
C ILE A 511 -24.13 -39.02 2.74
N GLN A 512 -23.05 -38.82 3.52
CA GLN A 512 -23.12 -38.08 4.78
C GLN A 512 -23.56 -36.62 4.55
N ILE A 513 -22.95 -35.94 3.57
CA ILE A 513 -23.30 -34.56 3.23
C ILE A 513 -24.76 -34.45 2.77
N ASP A 514 -25.23 -35.40 1.95
CA ASP A 514 -26.63 -35.44 1.49
C ASP A 514 -27.64 -35.51 2.65
N ASN A 515 -27.32 -36.31 3.67
CA ASN A 515 -28.15 -36.45 4.86
C ASN A 515 -28.10 -35.22 5.78
N GLU A 516 -26.97 -34.51 5.84
CA GLU A 516 -26.81 -33.27 6.59
C GLU A 516 -27.64 -32.13 5.94
N SER A 517 -27.58 -31.99 4.61
CA SER A 517 -28.39 -31.03 3.82
C SER A 517 -29.90 -31.23 3.99
N LEU A 518 -30.36 -32.48 4.12
CA LEU A 518 -31.77 -32.83 4.32
C LEU A 518 -32.29 -32.46 5.72
N THR A 519 -31.42 -32.16 6.67
CA THR A 519 -31.80 -31.78 8.04
C THR A 519 -31.80 -30.28 8.31
N SER A 520 -31.29 -29.46 7.37
CA SER A 520 -31.03 -28.02 7.61
C SER A 520 -31.75 -27.05 6.68
N ASP A 521 -32.63 -27.45 5.75
CA ASP A 521 -33.26 -26.47 4.86
C ASP A 521 -34.77 -26.62 4.65
N THR A 522 -35.50 -25.60 5.08
CA THR A 522 -36.77 -25.17 4.47
C THR A 522 -36.46 -24.73 3.05
N GLY A 523 -36.86 -25.56 2.08
CA GLY A 523 -36.28 -25.54 0.74
C GLY A 523 -36.44 -24.26 -0.06
N GLU A 524 -35.39 -23.99 -0.83
CA GLU A 524 -35.46 -23.35 -2.14
C GLU A 524 -34.62 -24.20 -3.12
N SER A 525 -35.26 -24.69 -4.19
CA SER A 525 -34.60 -25.40 -5.28
C SER A 525 -34.04 -24.39 -6.27
N TYR A 526 -32.74 -24.40 -6.51
CA TYR A 526 -32.15 -23.70 -7.64
C TYR A 526 -32.10 -24.64 -8.85
N ASP A 527 -32.73 -24.23 -9.94
CA ASP A 527 -32.59 -24.83 -11.26
C ASP A 527 -31.19 -24.46 -11.82
N ASP A 528 -30.43 -25.47 -12.22
CA ASP A 528 -29.17 -25.31 -12.96
C ASP A 528 -29.49 -24.87 -14.40
N GLU A 529 -29.32 -23.58 -14.71
CA GLU A 529 -29.16 -23.11 -16.09
C GLU A 529 -27.67 -23.14 -16.46
N GLU A 530 -27.32 -23.92 -17.50
CA GLU A 530 -26.02 -23.81 -18.17
C GLU A 530 -25.90 -22.43 -18.84
N GLU A 531 -25.37 -21.45 -18.11
CA GLU A 531 -24.97 -20.17 -18.71
C GLU A 531 -23.63 -20.30 -19.46
N ASP A 532 -23.66 -19.96 -20.73
CA ASP A 532 -22.55 -19.91 -21.67
C ASP A 532 -21.44 -18.97 -21.15
N LEU A 533 -20.31 -19.55 -20.73
CA LEU A 533 -19.21 -18.91 -19.99
C LEU A 533 -18.30 -17.99 -20.84
N SER A 534 -18.67 -17.71 -22.09
CA SER A 534 -17.94 -16.79 -22.98
C SER A 534 -17.98 -15.33 -22.50
N TYR A 535 -19.00 -14.93 -21.75
CA TYR A 535 -19.15 -13.56 -21.23
C TYR A 535 -18.12 -13.18 -20.14
N ILE A 536 -17.65 -14.13 -19.34
CA ILE A 536 -16.71 -13.85 -18.24
C ILE A 536 -15.28 -13.72 -18.76
N GLU A 537 -14.93 -14.43 -19.83
CA GLU A 537 -13.61 -14.29 -20.48
C GLU A 537 -13.44 -12.92 -21.15
N GLU A 538 -14.51 -12.34 -21.73
CA GLU A 538 -14.47 -10.99 -22.32
C GLU A 538 -14.42 -9.86 -21.26
N GLU A 539 -15.12 -9.98 -20.13
CA GLU A 539 -15.05 -8.96 -19.06
C GLU A 539 -13.69 -8.95 -18.34
N MET A 540 -13.06 -10.12 -18.17
CA MET A 540 -11.72 -10.23 -17.57
C MET A 540 -10.59 -9.84 -18.54
N ALA A 541 -10.75 -10.11 -19.85
CA ALA A 541 -9.78 -9.67 -20.86
C ALA A 541 -9.76 -8.14 -21.03
N ASN A 542 -10.88 -7.47 -20.73
CA ASN A 542 -11.04 -6.01 -20.86
C ASN A 542 -10.79 -5.21 -19.57
N GLY A 543 -10.34 -5.84 -18.47
CA GLY A 543 -9.91 -5.13 -17.26
C GLY A 543 -11.00 -4.33 -16.53
N LEU A 544 -12.28 -4.61 -16.79
CA LEU A 544 -13.40 -3.90 -16.17
C LEU A 544 -13.91 -4.63 -14.92
N ILE A 545 -13.24 -4.44 -13.78
CA ILE A 545 -13.87 -4.72 -12.48
C ILE A 545 -14.67 -3.49 -12.09
N ARG A 546 -16.00 -3.60 -12.13
CA ARG A 546 -16.94 -2.59 -11.62
C ARG A 546 -16.73 -2.41 -10.11
N SER A 547 -16.20 -1.27 -9.68
CA SER A 547 -16.35 -0.83 -8.28
C SER A 547 -17.76 -0.27 -8.09
N SER A 548 -18.45 -0.69 -7.04
CA SER A 548 -19.80 -0.20 -6.68
C SER A 548 -19.88 1.27 -6.30
N ASP A 549 -18.78 2.02 -6.32
CA ASP A 549 -18.78 3.47 -6.23
C ASP A 549 -18.98 4.06 -7.62
N GLY A 550 -20.23 4.43 -7.92
CA GLY A 550 -20.71 4.86 -9.22
C GLY A 550 -19.80 5.89 -9.93
N VAL A 551 -19.07 5.40 -10.92
CA VAL A 551 -18.48 6.19 -12.01
C VAL A 551 -18.95 5.54 -13.31
N TYR A 552 -19.78 6.25 -14.07
CA TYR A 552 -20.30 5.78 -15.34
C TYR A 552 -19.23 5.92 -16.43
N TYR A 553 -18.82 4.80 -17.04
CA TYR A 553 -18.02 4.81 -18.26
C TYR A 553 -18.96 4.84 -19.46
N HIS A 554 -18.97 5.94 -20.20
CA HIS A 554 -19.51 5.99 -21.56
C HIS A 554 -18.35 5.75 -22.53
N ASN A 555 -18.37 4.63 -23.24
CA ASN A 555 -17.53 4.41 -24.42
C ASN A 555 -18.39 4.68 -25.67
N ASP A 556 -17.97 5.64 -26.49
CA ASP A 556 -18.31 5.68 -27.91
C ASP A 556 -17.13 5.12 -28.71
N GLU A 557 -17.49 4.38 -29.75
CA GLU A 557 -16.72 3.35 -30.44
C GLU A 557 -15.55 3.84 -31.31
N TYR A 558 -14.65 2.88 -31.53
CA TYR A 558 -13.86 2.61 -32.72
C TYR A 558 -14.38 3.21 -34.04
N ASP A 559 -13.64 4.15 -34.61
CA ASP A 559 -13.46 4.22 -36.07
C ASP A 559 -12.25 5.11 -36.43
N TYR A 560 -11.03 4.56 -36.60
CA TYR A 560 -9.93 5.22 -37.33
C TYR A 560 -8.71 4.31 -37.55
N MET A 561 -8.89 3.16 -38.21
CA MET A 561 -7.75 2.49 -38.89
C MET A 561 -8.24 1.75 -40.14
N HIS A 562 -8.76 2.49 -41.12
CA HIS A 562 -8.79 2.04 -42.53
C HIS A 562 -8.46 3.25 -43.42
N ASN A 563 -7.17 3.38 -43.75
CA ASN A 563 -6.57 4.00 -44.94
C ASN A 563 -5.25 4.65 -44.56
N HIS A 564 -4.13 4.03 -44.93
CA HIS A 564 -3.20 4.68 -45.84
C HIS A 564 -2.26 3.66 -46.48
N THR A 565 -2.37 3.63 -47.80
CA THR A 565 -1.66 2.84 -48.78
C THR A 565 -0.20 3.26 -48.89
N VAL A 566 0.63 2.25 -49.17
CA VAL A 566 2.03 2.30 -49.59
C VAL A 566 2.29 3.31 -50.72
N THR A 567 3.37 4.09 -50.61
CA THR A 567 4.21 4.47 -51.76
C THR A 567 5.70 4.44 -51.39
N SER A 568 6.46 3.78 -52.27
CA SER A 568 7.90 3.51 -52.21
C SER A 568 8.67 4.58 -52.98
N HIS A 569 9.81 5.04 -52.46
CA HIS A 569 10.92 5.57 -53.26
C HIS A 569 12.28 5.36 -52.53
N HIS A 570 13.10 4.48 -53.12
CA HIS A 570 14.57 4.57 -53.41
C HIS A 570 15.45 5.49 -52.53
N LEU A 571 16.65 5.16 -52.06
CA LEU A 571 17.78 4.39 -52.61
C LEU A 571 18.84 4.15 -51.50
N MET A 572 19.54 3.01 -51.52
CA MET A 572 20.80 2.79 -50.78
C MET A 572 21.96 3.61 -51.36
N PRO A 573 23.08 3.70 -50.62
CA PRO A 573 24.36 3.28 -51.20
C PRO A 573 25.15 2.28 -50.32
N LEU A 574 25.91 1.45 -51.04
CA LEU A 574 26.91 0.45 -50.64
C LEU A 574 28.30 1.09 -50.43
N GLU A 575 29.26 0.23 -50.04
CA GLU A 575 30.74 0.39 -49.98
C GLU A 575 31.27 0.74 -48.56
N ASP A 576 32.22 0.03 -47.92
CA ASP A 576 33.25 -0.90 -48.40
C ASP A 576 33.67 -1.95 -47.35
N GLU A 577 34.25 -3.03 -47.86
CA GLU A 577 34.92 -4.15 -47.20
C GLU A 577 36.25 -3.74 -46.53
N ASP A 578 36.64 -4.45 -45.47
CA ASP A 578 38.01 -4.97 -45.37
C ASP A 578 38.06 -6.19 -44.43
N SER A 579 38.64 -7.26 -44.97
CA SER A 579 38.90 -8.55 -44.37
C SER A 579 40.37 -8.59 -43.92
N ASP A 580 40.65 -9.22 -42.78
CA ASP A 580 41.81 -10.11 -42.70
C ASP A 580 41.63 -11.15 -41.58
N GLY A 581 41.75 -12.41 -41.98
CA GLY A 581 41.72 -13.57 -41.09
C GLY A 581 43.12 -14.13 -40.83
N ALA A 582 43.24 -14.99 -39.81
CA ALA A 582 43.78 -16.35 -39.92
C ALA A 582 44.16 -16.92 -38.54
N ASN A 583 43.47 -18.00 -38.17
CA ASN A 583 43.97 -19.28 -37.64
C ASN A 583 45.23 -19.31 -36.75
N PHE A 584 45.15 -20.01 -35.60
CA PHE A 584 45.68 -21.38 -35.50
C PHE A 584 45.18 -22.09 -34.23
N MET A 585 45.30 -23.42 -34.29
CA MET A 585 44.55 -24.47 -33.62
C MET A 585 45.36 -25.13 -32.47
N GLN A 586 44.66 -25.93 -31.65
CA GLN A 586 45.13 -27.02 -30.76
C GLN A 586 45.79 -26.60 -29.44
N GLY A 587 45.58 -27.24 -28.29
CA GLY A 587 44.85 -28.47 -27.98
C GLY A 587 45.45 -29.10 -26.71
N ALA A 588 44.58 -29.74 -25.93
CA ALA A 588 44.87 -30.87 -25.03
C ALA A 588 45.50 -30.66 -23.63
N GLN A 589 44.77 -31.25 -22.66
CA GLN A 589 45.22 -32.13 -21.56
C GLN A 589 45.40 -31.60 -20.13
N ARG A 590 44.39 -32.00 -19.32
CA ARG A 590 44.44 -32.87 -18.12
C ARG A 590 45.01 -32.36 -16.79
N SER A 591 44.23 -32.72 -15.75
CA SER A 591 44.60 -33.07 -14.36
C SER A 591 45.00 -31.89 -13.44
N GLN A 592 44.67 -31.84 -12.15
CA GLN A 592 44.18 -32.85 -11.21
C GLN A 592 43.63 -32.15 -9.94
N HIS A 593 42.78 -32.87 -9.22
CA HIS A 593 42.35 -32.62 -7.84
C HIS A 593 43.49 -32.23 -6.88
N TYR A 594 43.19 -31.38 -5.90
CA TYR A 594 43.59 -31.60 -4.50
C TYR A 594 42.51 -31.05 -3.55
N SER A 595 42.11 -31.92 -2.63
CA SER A 595 41.24 -31.70 -1.49
C SER A 595 42.02 -32.00 -0.20
N GLY A 596 41.52 -31.44 0.92
CA GLY A 596 41.83 -31.84 2.30
C GLY A 596 43.05 -31.15 2.91
N GLN A 597 43.16 -30.90 4.21
CA GLN A 597 42.42 -31.10 5.47
C GLN A 597 43.13 -30.14 6.47
N GLY A 598 42.64 -29.71 7.63
CA GLY A 598 41.77 -30.27 8.67
C GLY A 598 41.42 -29.13 9.65
N ILE A 599 40.55 -29.33 10.63
CA ILE A 599 40.92 -29.78 11.98
C ILE A 599 39.62 -30.11 12.76
N ASP A 600 39.70 -31.27 13.42
CA ASP A 600 39.10 -31.80 14.65
C ASP A 600 37.60 -32.14 14.83
N GLU A 601 37.46 -33.41 15.23
CA GLU A 601 36.30 -34.21 15.57
C GLU A 601 35.79 -33.99 17.01
N LEU A 602 34.45 -33.96 17.11
CA LEU A 602 33.56 -34.80 17.93
C LEU A 602 33.74 -34.90 19.47
N GLY A 603 32.69 -34.44 20.15
CA GLY A 603 32.11 -35.12 21.31
C GLY A 603 30.60 -35.24 21.11
N ILE A 604 30.08 -36.47 21.05
CA ILE A 604 28.65 -36.81 20.99
C ILE A 604 28.27 -37.39 22.35
N ASP A 605 27.16 -36.92 22.95
CA ASP A 605 26.19 -37.83 23.59
C ASP A 605 24.77 -37.22 23.62
N ASP A 606 23.92 -37.83 22.79
CA ASP A 606 22.51 -38.17 22.85
C ASP A 606 21.37 -37.26 23.40
N SER A 607 20.35 -37.22 22.54
CA SER A 607 18.90 -37.33 22.78
C SER A 607 18.09 -36.07 23.12
N GLU A 608 17.49 -35.46 22.08
CA GLU A 608 16.12 -34.96 22.11
C GLU A 608 15.55 -34.85 20.69
N GLU A 609 14.32 -35.34 20.51
CA GLU A 609 13.63 -35.54 19.24
C GLU A 609 13.40 -34.23 18.47
N ILE A 610 13.91 -34.14 17.25
CA ILE A 610 13.58 -33.06 16.31
C ILE A 610 12.24 -33.40 15.65
N ALA A 611 11.18 -32.75 16.11
CA ALA A 611 9.89 -32.72 15.44
C ALA A 611 10.01 -31.95 14.10
N ASN A 612 9.67 -32.61 13.00
CA ASN A 612 9.46 -31.98 11.68
C ASN A 612 8.24 -31.04 11.75
N PRO A 613 8.34 -29.76 11.33
CA PRO A 613 7.17 -28.90 11.15
C PRO A 613 6.62 -29.10 9.73
N ALA A 614 5.96 -30.23 9.48
CA ALA A 614 5.06 -30.34 8.34
C ALA A 614 3.74 -29.69 8.74
N GLY A 615 3.40 -28.58 8.06
CA GLY A 615 2.17 -27.82 8.29
C GLY A 615 0.95 -28.73 8.19
N THR A 616 0.37 -29.08 9.32
CA THR A 616 -0.92 -29.74 9.43
C THR A 616 -2.00 -28.66 9.35
N LEU A 617 -2.81 -28.73 8.30
CA LEU A 617 -4.00 -27.90 8.13
C LEU A 617 -4.86 -28.02 9.40
N LYS A 618 -4.99 -26.93 10.17
CA LYS A 618 -5.87 -26.90 11.34
C LYS A 618 -7.30 -26.66 10.87
N ILE A 619 -8.15 -27.64 11.11
CA ILE A 619 -9.59 -27.63 10.84
C ILE A 619 -10.24 -26.56 11.71
N VAL A 620 -10.81 -25.53 11.09
CA VAL A 620 -11.79 -24.62 11.72
C VAL A 620 -13.16 -25.00 11.18
N HIS A 621 -13.98 -25.63 12.02
CA HIS A 621 -15.38 -25.87 11.70
C HIS A 621 -16.13 -24.53 11.73
N PHE A 622 -16.59 -24.05 10.58
CA PHE A 622 -17.67 -23.07 10.54
C PHE A 622 -18.98 -23.81 10.78
N GLY A 623 -19.39 -23.84 12.05
CA GLY A 623 -20.75 -24.21 12.39
C GLY A 623 -21.70 -23.20 11.76
N VAL A 624 -22.60 -23.69 10.92
CA VAL A 624 -23.74 -22.93 10.40
C VAL A 624 -24.60 -22.50 11.59
N VAL A 625 -24.83 -21.20 11.75
CA VAL A 625 -25.98 -20.65 12.46
C VAL A 625 -26.86 -19.97 11.44
#